data_AF-A0A2H9RA86-F1
#
_entry.id   AF-A0A2H9RA86-F1
#
_cell.length_a   1.000
_cell.length_b   1.000
_cell.length_c   1.000
_cell.angle_alpha   90.00
_cell.angle_beta   90.00
_cell.angle_gamma   90.00
#
_symmetry.space_group_name_H-M   'P 1'
#
loop_
_entity.id
_entity.type
_entity.pdbx_description
1 polymer ?
#
loop_
_entity_poly.entity_id
_entity_poly.type
_entity_poly.pdbx_seq_one_letter_code
_entity_poly.pdbx_strand_id
1 'polypeptide(L)'
;IVSIPIVLISSIIFALVVSKHISKPINKLVESVTKVAAGEFGIEIKIKGNDEIHVLAESFNMMSKQLKGYTRKIELDRMKDEFMAMISHELKTPLVPISGYTDLLLAEKYGKLTNTQREKMLIIQTSIKSLLSLMADLLDAQKIDLGKLRLDIKDENLDK
;
A
#
# COMPACT_ATOMS: atom_id res chain seq x y z
N ILE A 1 2.63 64.84 28.32
CA ILE A 1 2.61 63.71 29.28
C ILE A 1 1.55 62.68 28.92
N VAL A 2 0.32 63.08 28.55
CA VAL A 2 -0.80 62.17 28.22
C VAL A 2 -0.55 61.22 27.02
N SER A 3 0.36 61.55 26.09
CA SER A 3 0.63 60.71 24.92
C SER A 3 1.40 59.42 25.21
N ILE A 4 2.29 59.41 26.22
CA ILE A 4 3.11 58.24 26.57
C ILE A 4 2.26 57.04 27.02
N PRO A 5 1.31 57.18 27.98
CA PRO A 5 0.48 56.04 28.40
C PRO A 5 -0.43 55.51 27.30
N ILE A 6 -0.92 56.36 26.39
CA ILE A 6 -1.76 55.93 25.25
C ILE A 6 -0.95 55.06 24.28
N VAL A 7 0.28 55.45 23.96
CA VAL A 7 1.17 54.66 23.10
C VAL A 7 1.48 53.31 23.75
N LEU A 8 1.78 53.28 25.06
CA LEU A 8 2.04 52.03 25.78
C LEU A 8 0.84 51.07 25.73
N ILE A 9 -0.37 51.58 25.98
CA ILE A 9 -1.60 50.79 25.93
C ILE A 9 -1.84 50.27 24.50
N SER A 10 -1.68 51.12 23.48
CA SER A 10 -1.84 50.74 22.08
C SER A 10 -0.85 49.64 21.67
N SER A 11 0.42 49.75 22.07
CA SER A 11 1.45 48.74 21.81
C SER A 11 1.11 47.40 22.47
N ILE A 12 0.61 47.40 23.70
CA ILE A 12 0.18 46.18 24.40
C ILE A 12 -0.99 45.52 23.65
N ILE A 13 -2.00 46.30 23.25
CA ILE A 13 -3.15 45.79 22.49
C ILE A 13 -2.68 45.20 21.15
N PHE A 14 -1.83 45.92 20.42
CA PHE A 14 -1.27 45.46 19.16
C PHE A 14 -0.49 44.14 19.32
N ALA A 15 0.37 44.04 20.34
CA ALA A 15 1.10 42.83 20.66
C ALA A 15 0.16 41.64 20.98
N LEU A 16 -0.94 41.88 21.71
CA LEU A 16 -1.95 40.85 21.99
C LEU A 16 -2.67 40.39 20.73
N VAL A 17 -2.98 41.30 19.81
CA VAL A 17 -3.60 40.98 18.51
C VAL A 17 -2.65 40.12 17.67
N VAL A 18 -1.39 40.53 17.51
CA VAL A 18 -0.38 39.76 16.76
C VAL A 18 -0.18 38.37 17.38
N SER A 19 -0.05 38.28 18.70
CA SER A 19 0.08 37.00 19.40
C SER A 19 -1.09 36.08 19.12
N LYS A 20 -2.32 36.60 19.16
CA LYS A 20 -3.55 35.81 19.01
C LYS A 20 -3.83 35.40 17.56
N HIS A 21 -3.57 36.29 16.60
CA HIS A 21 -3.95 36.10 15.20
C HIS A 21 -2.81 35.62 14.30
N ILE A 22 -1.55 35.75 14.73
CA ILE A 22 -0.38 35.38 13.90
C ILE A 22 0.48 34.34 14.62
N SER A 23 1.04 34.68 15.79
CA SER A 23 2.05 33.82 16.44
C SER A 23 1.49 32.48 16.92
N LYS A 24 0.31 32.47 17.57
CA LYS A 24 -0.31 31.22 18.06
C LYS A 24 -0.71 30.27 16.93
N PRO A 25 -1.38 30.70 15.85
CA PRO A 25 -1.68 29.82 14.70
C PRO A 25 -0.43 29.25 14.04
N ILE A 26 0.62 30.06 13.83
CA ILE A 26 1.87 29.58 13.21
C ILE A 26 2.54 28.50 14.07
N ASN A 27 2.63 28.71 15.38
CA ASN A 27 3.23 27.71 16.27
C ASN A 27 2.47 26.37 16.25
N LYS A 28 1.13 26.40 16.18
CA LYS A 28 0.32 25.18 16.02
C LYS A 28 0.58 24.47 14.69
N LEU A 29 0.81 25.24 13.63
CA LEU A 29 1.13 24.69 12.32
C LEU A 29 2.48 24.01 12.34
N VAL A 30 3.50 24.63 12.92
CA VAL A 30 4.84 24.04 13.10
C VAL A 30 4.78 22.75 13.91
N GLU A 31 4.03 22.74 15.02
CA GLU A 31 3.84 21.52 15.84
C GLU A 31 3.20 20.38 15.04
N SER A 32 2.16 20.69 14.26
CA SER A 32 1.43 19.69 13.46
C SER A 32 2.29 19.15 12.30
N VAL A 33 3.06 20.02 11.64
CA VAL A 33 4.03 19.60 10.62
C VAL A 33 5.07 18.65 11.21
N THR A 34 5.54 18.93 12.43
CA THR A 34 6.52 18.06 13.12
C THR A 34 5.93 16.68 13.42
N LYS A 35 4.67 16.60 13.84
CA LYS A 35 3.99 15.32 14.05
C LYS A 35 3.79 14.53 12.74
N VAL A 36 3.39 15.20 11.66
CA VAL A 36 3.31 14.57 10.33
C VAL A 36 4.68 14.07 9.86
N ALA A 37 5.76 14.82 10.11
CA ALA A 37 7.13 14.40 9.81
C ALA A 37 7.57 13.17 10.63
N ALA A 38 7.02 13.00 11.83
CA ALA A 38 7.21 11.80 12.66
C ALA A 38 6.34 10.60 12.24
N GLY A 39 5.51 10.74 11.19
CA GLY A 39 4.65 9.67 10.66
C GLY A 39 3.21 9.69 11.19
N GLU A 40 2.84 10.68 12.02
CA GLU A 40 1.46 10.83 12.49
C GLU A 40 0.60 11.54 11.43
N PHE A 41 0.15 10.79 10.43
CA PHE A 41 -0.65 11.33 9.32
C PHE A 41 -2.13 11.51 9.66
N GLY A 42 -2.78 12.46 8.98
CA GLY A 42 -4.21 12.76 9.13
C GLY A 42 -4.55 13.66 10.30
N ILE A 43 -3.55 14.38 10.84
CA ILE A 43 -3.76 15.47 11.77
C ILE A 43 -4.46 16.62 11.05
N GLU A 44 -5.46 17.21 11.71
CA GLU A 44 -6.24 18.33 11.22
C GLU A 44 -6.00 19.57 12.10
N ILE A 45 -5.56 20.65 11.47
CA ILE A 45 -5.39 21.96 12.08
C ILE A 45 -6.69 22.75 11.90
N LYS A 46 -7.33 23.11 13.03
CA LYS A 46 -8.52 23.98 13.03
C LYS A 46 -8.13 25.40 13.37
N ILE A 47 -7.89 26.21 12.34
CA ILE A 47 -7.64 27.65 12.46
C ILE A 47 -8.87 28.41 11.98
N LYS A 48 -9.39 29.30 12.83
CA LYS A 48 -10.45 30.23 12.50
C LYS A 48 -9.83 31.50 11.90
N GLY A 49 -10.43 32.02 10.85
CA GLY A 49 -9.97 33.22 10.15
C GLY A 49 -10.25 33.08 8.67
N ASN A 50 -10.18 34.19 7.93
CA ASN A 50 -10.32 34.21 6.47
C ASN A 50 -9.05 34.80 5.84
N ASP A 51 -7.89 34.55 6.47
CA ASP A 51 -6.58 35.06 6.08
C ASP A 51 -5.72 33.96 5.44
N GLU A 52 -4.51 34.31 5.05
CA GLU A 52 -3.54 33.40 4.43
C GLU A 52 -3.15 32.24 5.36
N ILE A 53 -3.22 32.43 6.68
CA ILE A 53 -2.91 31.38 7.65
C ILE A 53 -4.02 30.32 7.66
N HIS A 54 -5.28 30.72 7.51
CA HIS A 54 -6.39 29.78 7.31
C HIS A 54 -6.22 28.95 6.02
N VAL A 55 -5.90 29.60 4.90
CA VAL A 55 -5.66 28.91 3.61
C VAL A 55 -4.49 27.91 3.70
N LEU A 56 -3.41 28.30 4.38
CA LEU A 56 -2.26 27.42 4.61
C LEU A 56 -2.62 26.22 5.47
N ALA A 57 -3.46 26.42 6.51
CA ALA A 57 -3.95 25.35 7.35
C ALA A 57 -4.81 24.34 6.58
N GLU A 58 -5.71 24.80 5.71
CA GLU A 58 -6.51 23.94 4.85
C GLU A 58 -5.64 23.15 3.87
N SER A 59 -4.66 23.82 3.24
CA SER A 59 -3.70 23.18 2.32
C SER A 59 -2.89 22.09 3.04
N PHE A 60 -2.43 22.36 4.26
CA PHE A 60 -1.76 21.36 5.10
C PHE A 60 -2.69 20.19 5.44
N ASN A 61 -3.94 20.46 5.81
CA ASN A 61 -4.92 19.41 6.14
C ASN A 61 -5.18 18.48 4.94
N MET A 62 -5.29 19.05 3.74
CA MET A 62 -5.42 18.28 2.50
C MET A 62 -4.21 17.37 2.29
N MET A 63 -2.99 17.90 2.41
CA MET A 63 -1.75 17.13 2.28
C MET A 63 -1.66 16.01 3.32
N SER A 64 -1.90 16.31 4.60
CA SER A 64 -1.90 15.35 5.72
C SER A 64 -2.89 14.21 5.49
N LYS A 65 -4.09 14.52 4.99
CA LYS A 65 -5.11 13.54 4.63
C LYS A 65 -4.68 12.66 3.44
N GLN A 66 -4.07 13.25 2.41
CA GLN A 66 -3.55 12.50 1.27
C GLN A 66 -2.42 11.55 1.69
N LEU A 67 -1.47 12.01 2.50
CA LEU A 67 -0.39 11.17 3.04
C LEU A 67 -0.91 9.98 3.85
N LYS A 68 -1.94 10.20 4.68
CA LYS A 68 -2.63 9.11 5.39
C LYS A 68 -3.24 8.11 4.42
N GLY A 69 -3.90 8.61 3.37
CA GLY A 69 -4.48 7.79 2.31
C GLY A 69 -3.43 6.94 1.59
N TYR A 70 -2.31 7.53 1.18
CA TYR A 70 -1.21 6.82 0.54
C TYR A 70 -0.57 5.77 1.45
N THR A 71 -0.30 6.13 2.70
CA THR A 71 0.27 5.20 3.69
C THR A 71 -0.64 3.99 3.88
N ARG A 72 -1.96 4.23 4.04
CA ARG A 72 -2.93 3.14 4.17
C ARG A 72 -3.02 2.29 2.92
N LYS A 73 -2.94 2.90 1.73
CA LYS A 73 -2.94 2.17 0.46
C LYS A 73 -1.71 1.26 0.34
N ILE A 74 -0.52 1.77 0.66
CA ILE A 74 0.73 0.99 0.65
C ILE A 74 0.63 -0.20 1.61
N GLU A 75 0.09 0.01 2.81
CA GLU A 75 -0.11 -1.06 3.79
C GLU A 75 -1.07 -2.14 3.26
N LEU A 76 -2.20 -1.73 2.66
CA LEU A 76 -3.16 -2.65 2.05
C LEU A 76 -2.55 -3.42 0.87
N ASP A 77 -1.78 -2.75 0.02
CA ASP A 77 -1.08 -3.38 -1.10
C ASP A 77 -0.07 -4.41 -0.59
N ARG A 78 0.66 -4.11 0.49
CA ARG A 78 1.58 -5.06 1.12
C ARG A 78 0.85 -6.26 1.71
N MET A 79 -0.26 -6.05 2.41
CA MET A 79 -1.08 -7.14 2.96
C MET A 79 -1.65 -8.02 1.84
N LYS A 80 -2.07 -7.42 0.73
CA LYS A 80 -2.53 -8.14 -0.47
C LYS A 80 -1.41 -9.02 -1.02
N ASP A 81 -0.19 -8.50 -1.13
CA ASP A 81 0.97 -9.26 -1.63
C ASP A 81 1.29 -10.46 -0.75
N GLU A 82 1.36 -10.26 0.57
CA GLU A 82 1.62 -11.32 1.54
C GLU A 82 0.54 -12.41 1.50
N PHE A 83 -0.73 -12.00 1.43
CA PHE A 83 -1.86 -12.91 1.32
C PHE A 83 -1.80 -13.75 0.04
N MET A 84 -1.53 -13.14 -1.11
CA MET A 84 -1.45 -13.86 -2.39
C MET A 84 -0.27 -14.85 -2.43
N ALA A 85 0.88 -14.45 -1.90
CA ALA A 85 2.04 -15.33 -1.78
C ALA A 85 1.74 -16.54 -0.89
N MET A 86 1.08 -16.32 0.26
CA MET A 86 0.65 -17.37 1.17
C MET A 86 -0.32 -18.34 0.48
N ILE A 87 -1.39 -17.86 -0.13
CA ILE A 87 -2.38 -18.70 -0.81
C ILE A 87 -1.72 -19.56 -1.90
N SER A 88 -0.78 -19.00 -2.65
CA SER A 88 -0.10 -19.73 -3.72
C SER A 88 0.73 -20.89 -3.19
N HIS A 89 1.41 -20.71 -2.06
CA HIS A 89 2.12 -21.79 -1.37
C HIS A 89 1.13 -22.86 -0.86
N GLU A 90 0.08 -22.43 -0.15
CA GLU A 90 -0.91 -23.32 0.44
C GLU A 90 -1.71 -24.12 -0.59
N LEU A 91 -1.91 -23.58 -1.80
CA LEU A 91 -2.51 -24.33 -2.92
C LEU A 91 -1.53 -25.31 -3.56
N LYS A 92 -0.24 -24.96 -3.64
CA LYS A 92 0.79 -25.85 -4.21
C LYS A 92 0.98 -27.11 -3.37
N THR A 93 0.95 -26.98 -2.04
CA THR A 93 1.12 -28.09 -1.09
C THR A 93 0.19 -29.27 -1.34
N PRO A 94 -1.14 -29.12 -1.51
CA PRO A 94 -2.04 -30.23 -1.86
C PRO A 94 -2.01 -30.57 -3.35
N LEU A 95 -1.84 -29.61 -4.26
CA LEU A 95 -1.92 -29.87 -5.70
C LEU A 95 -0.71 -30.65 -6.25
N VAL A 96 0.49 -30.42 -5.72
CA VAL A 96 1.70 -31.11 -6.18
C VAL A 96 1.63 -32.63 -5.92
N PRO A 97 1.26 -33.11 -4.72
CA PRO A 97 1.01 -34.54 -4.49
C PRO A 97 -0.12 -35.10 -5.35
N ILE A 98 -1.24 -34.39 -5.50
CA ILE A 98 -2.35 -34.87 -6.34
C ILE A 98 -1.87 -35.02 -7.80
N SER A 99 -1.13 -34.06 -8.32
CA SER A 99 -0.51 -34.17 -9.66
C SER A 99 0.42 -35.38 -9.73
N GLY A 100 1.34 -35.52 -8.76
CA GLY A 100 2.31 -36.61 -8.72
C GLY A 100 1.65 -37.99 -8.64
N TYR A 101 0.62 -38.16 -7.81
CA TYR A 101 -0.14 -39.41 -7.74
C TYR A 101 -0.91 -39.69 -9.03
N THR A 102 -1.50 -38.66 -9.64
CA THR A 102 -2.17 -38.80 -10.94
C THR A 102 -1.17 -39.23 -12.02
N ASP A 103 0.04 -38.67 -12.01
CA ASP A 103 1.12 -39.04 -12.93
C ASP A 103 1.57 -40.49 -12.73
N LEU A 104 1.73 -40.93 -11.48
CA LEU A 104 2.10 -42.31 -11.15
C LEU A 104 0.99 -43.32 -11.56
N LEU A 105 -0.27 -42.96 -11.38
CA LEU A 105 -1.42 -43.76 -11.82
C LEU A 105 -1.48 -43.85 -13.36
N LEU A 106 -1.30 -42.73 -14.06
CA LEU A 106 -1.26 -42.69 -15.53
C LEU A 106 -0.08 -43.50 -16.10
N ALA A 107 1.05 -43.52 -15.40
CA ALA A 107 2.21 -44.34 -15.71
C ALA A 107 2.03 -45.83 -15.34
N GLU A 108 0.84 -46.23 -14.89
CA GLU A 108 0.46 -47.60 -14.49
C GLU A 108 1.40 -48.21 -13.42
N LYS A 109 2.05 -47.39 -12.59
CA LYS A 109 2.99 -47.82 -11.54
C LYS A 109 2.31 -48.61 -10.41
N TYR A 110 1.01 -48.44 -10.25
CA TYR A 110 0.17 -49.14 -9.26
C TYR A 110 -0.80 -50.15 -9.89
N GLY A 111 -0.61 -50.49 -11.17
CA GLY A 111 -1.46 -51.41 -11.91
C GLY A 111 -2.05 -50.78 -13.18
N LYS A 112 -2.63 -51.64 -14.03
CA LYS A 112 -3.23 -51.23 -15.29
C LYS A 112 -4.53 -50.46 -15.05
N LEU A 113 -4.69 -49.34 -15.73
CA LEU A 113 -5.94 -48.57 -15.71
C LEU A 113 -6.91 -49.11 -16.76
N THR A 114 -8.20 -49.16 -16.43
CA THR A 114 -9.24 -49.29 -17.46
C THR A 114 -9.27 -48.03 -18.34
N ASN A 115 -9.86 -48.13 -19.53
CA ASN A 115 -9.99 -46.97 -20.43
C ASN A 115 -10.70 -45.79 -19.75
N THR A 116 -11.79 -46.06 -19.02
CA THR A 116 -12.53 -45.03 -18.28
C THR A 116 -11.70 -44.41 -17.17
N GLN A 117 -10.95 -45.20 -16.39
CA GLN A 117 -10.08 -44.67 -15.34
C GLN A 117 -8.98 -43.77 -15.91
N ARG A 118 -8.34 -44.19 -17.01
CA ARG A 118 -7.34 -43.40 -17.72
C ARG A 118 -7.91 -42.07 -18.19
N GLU A 119 -9.09 -42.07 -18.79
CA GLU A 119 -9.77 -40.84 -19.21
C GLU A 119 -10.03 -39.89 -18.02
N LYS A 120 -10.51 -40.41 -16.88
CA LYS A 120 -10.75 -39.57 -15.69
C LYS A 120 -9.47 -39.03 -15.08
N MET A 121 -8.39 -39.82 -15.05
CA MET A 121 -7.07 -39.34 -14.59
C MET A 121 -6.54 -38.22 -15.48
N LEU A 122 -6.70 -38.32 -16.81
CA LEU A 122 -6.30 -37.25 -17.73
C LEU A 122 -7.11 -35.95 -17.51
N ILE A 123 -8.40 -36.05 -17.20
CA ILE A 123 -9.24 -34.89 -16.86
C ILE A 123 -8.74 -34.23 -15.57
N ILE A 124 -8.45 -35.02 -14.53
CA ILE A 124 -7.90 -34.51 -13.26
C ILE A 124 -6.56 -33.82 -13.51
N GLN A 125 -5.65 -34.47 -14.24
CA GLN A 125 -4.33 -33.92 -14.54
C GLN A 125 -4.42 -32.60 -15.31
N THR A 126 -5.30 -32.52 -16.31
CA THR A 126 -5.55 -31.29 -17.08
C THR A 126 -6.11 -30.20 -16.19
N SER A 127 -7.05 -30.53 -15.31
CA SER A 127 -7.66 -29.56 -14.38
C SER A 127 -6.64 -28.99 -13.39
N ILE A 128 -5.75 -29.83 -12.86
CA ILE A 128 -4.65 -29.40 -11.97
C ILE A 128 -3.70 -28.46 -12.70
N LYS A 129 -3.30 -28.81 -13.93
CA LYS A 129 -2.43 -27.95 -14.76
C LYS A 129 -3.08 -26.60 -15.03
N SER A 130 -4.35 -26.57 -15.41
CA SER A 130 -5.10 -25.33 -15.62
C SER A 130 -5.16 -24.48 -14.34
N LEU A 131 -5.43 -25.10 -13.19
CA LEU A 131 -5.49 -24.39 -11.90
C LEU A 131 -4.13 -23.78 -11.51
N LEU A 132 -3.04 -24.54 -11.69
CA LEU A 132 -1.69 -24.04 -11.43
C LEU A 132 -1.30 -22.90 -12.39
N SER A 133 -1.71 -22.97 -13.66
CA SER A 133 -1.50 -21.88 -14.63
C SER A 133 -2.26 -20.63 -14.23
N LEU A 134 -3.56 -20.73 -13.92
CA LEU A 134 -4.37 -19.59 -13.50
C LEU A 134 -3.82 -18.92 -12.24
N MET A 135 -3.30 -19.71 -11.30
CA MET A 135 -2.63 -19.19 -10.10
C MET A 135 -1.35 -18.43 -10.45
N ALA A 136 -0.53 -18.97 -11.37
CA ALA A 136 0.67 -18.29 -11.84
C ALA A 136 0.34 -16.98 -12.57
N ASP A 137 -0.63 -17.01 -13.48
CA ASP A 137 -1.10 -15.84 -14.23
C ASP A 137 -1.64 -14.76 -13.30
N LEU A 138 -2.41 -15.15 -12.26
CA LEU A 138 -2.92 -14.23 -11.25
C LEU A 138 -1.78 -13.56 -10.47
N LEU A 139 -0.79 -14.34 -10.03
CA LEU A 139 0.39 -13.81 -9.34
C LEU A 139 1.20 -12.86 -10.21
N ASP A 140 1.38 -13.19 -11.48
CA ASP A 140 2.15 -12.36 -12.41
C ASP A 140 1.41 -11.06 -12.73
N ALA A 141 0.08 -11.10 -12.88
CA ALA A 141 -0.75 -9.89 -12.97
C ALA A 141 -0.57 -8.97 -11.74
N GLN A 142 -0.48 -9.54 -10.52
CA GLN A 142 -0.21 -8.74 -9.32
C GLN A 142 1.18 -8.08 -9.33
N LYS A 143 2.20 -8.76 -9.87
CA LYS A 143 3.54 -8.17 -10.00
C LYS A 143 3.57 -7.01 -11.01
N ILE A 144 2.75 -7.08 -12.07
CA ILE A 144 2.60 -6.02 -13.09
C ILE A 144 1.95 -4.78 -12.48
N ASP A 145 0.83 -4.92 -11.77
CA ASP A 145 0.08 -3.79 -11.17
C ASP A 145 0.93 -2.96 -10.20
N LEU A 146 1.96 -3.56 -9.61
CA LEU A 146 2.84 -2.92 -8.62
C LEU A 146 4.12 -2.35 -9.23
N GLY A 147 4.28 -2.40 -10.56
CA GLY A 147 5.54 -2.01 -11.22
C GLY A 147 6.75 -2.82 -10.75
N LYS A 148 6.53 -3.99 -10.13
CA LYS A 148 7.57 -4.86 -9.53
C LYS A 148 8.19 -5.82 -10.54
N LEU A 149 7.81 -5.75 -11.81
CA LEU A 149 8.38 -6.58 -12.86
C LEU A 149 9.79 -6.09 -13.17
N ARG A 150 10.75 -6.53 -12.35
CA ARG A 150 12.14 -6.60 -12.76
C ARG A 150 12.16 -7.65 -13.87
N LEU A 151 12.24 -7.19 -15.11
CA LEU A 151 12.67 -8.04 -16.21
C LEU A 151 14.06 -8.53 -15.81
N ASP A 152 14.13 -9.78 -15.35
CA ASP A 152 15.39 -10.49 -15.20
C ASP A 152 15.84 -10.82 -16.62
N ILE A 153 16.33 -9.80 -17.33
CA ILE A 153 17.04 -9.97 -18.59
C ILE A 153 18.33 -10.67 -18.18
N LYS A 154 18.30 -12.00 -18.16
CA LYS A 154 19.52 -12.77 -18.29
C LYS A 154 20.10 -12.39 -19.64
N ASP A 155 21.15 -11.57 -19.62
CA ASP A 155 22.11 -11.52 -20.71
C ASP A 155 22.69 -12.93 -20.85
N GLU A 156 22.04 -13.76 -21.65
CA GLU A 156 22.71 -14.90 -22.25
C GLU A 156 23.77 -14.32 -23.18
N ASN A 157 25.00 -14.27 -22.68
CA ASN A 157 26.19 -14.06 -23.49
C ASN A 157 26.13 -15.03 -24.67
N LEU A 158 25.77 -14.50 -25.84
CA LEU A 158 26.05 -15.11 -27.13
C LEU A 158 27.54 -14.91 -27.42
N ASP A 159 28.39 -15.54 -26.60
CA ASP A 159 29.80 -15.67 -26.93
C ASP A 159 29.93 -16.77 -27.98
N LYS A 160 30.29 -16.32 -29.19
CA LYS A 160 30.81 -17.12 -30.28
C LYS A 160 32.20 -17.67 -29.97
#